data_AF-A0A951AZ33-F1
#
_entry.id   AF-A0A951AZ33-F1
#
_cell.length_a   1.000
_cell.length_b   1.000
_cell.length_c   1.000
_cell.angle_alpha   90.00
_cell.angle_beta   90.00
_cell.angle_gamma   90.00
#
_symmetry.space_group_name_H-M   'P 1'
#
loop_
_entity.id
_entity.type
_entity.pdbx_description
1 polymer ?
#
loop_
_entity_poly.entity_id
_entity_poly.type
_entity_poly.pdbx_seq_one_letter_code
_entity_poly.pdbx_strand_id
1 'polypeptide(L)'
;RDTRLHVPAFPAEALDPTGAGDCFGATFVTCRLGGRTVQDSLRYAAASGAHAVTRRGPMEGTASLSELDAFIGPGNEGRRAGASA
;
A
#
# COMPACT_ATOMS: atom_id res chain seq x y z
N ARG A 1 13.84 17.44 -13.58
CA ARG A 1 12.46 17.29 -14.11
C ARG A 1 11.58 16.94 -12.92
N ASP A 2 10.57 17.77 -12.62
CA ASP A 2 9.59 17.50 -11.57
C ASP A 2 8.56 16.49 -12.06
N THR A 3 8.89 15.21 -11.93
CA THR A 3 7.95 14.13 -12.23
C THR A 3 7.18 13.82 -10.93
N ARG A 4 5.89 14.19 -10.88
CA ARG A 4 4.99 13.86 -9.77
C ARG A 4 4.19 12.61 -10.10
N LEU A 5 4.28 11.60 -9.24
CA LEU A 5 3.44 10.40 -9.31
C LEU A 5 2.47 10.41 -8.13
N HIS A 6 1.22 10.03 -8.38
CA HIS A 6 0.19 9.89 -7.37
C HIS A 6 -0.47 8.53 -7.53
N VAL A 7 -0.55 7.78 -6.43
CA VAL A 7 -1.25 6.49 -6.37
C VAL A 7 -2.35 6.64 -5.31
N PRO A 8 -3.62 6.34 -5.65
CA PRO A 8 -4.70 6.40 -4.69
C PRO A 8 -4.49 5.37 -3.57
N ALA A 9 -4.96 5.68 -2.38
CA ALA A 9 -4.99 4.72 -1.28
C ALA A 9 -5.92 3.54 -1.62
N PHE A 10 -5.61 2.37 -1.06
CA PHE A 10 -6.51 1.23 -1.11
C PHE A 10 -7.59 1.38 -0.03
N PRO A 11 -8.84 0.99 -0.31
CA PRO A 11 -9.89 0.99 0.70
C PRO A 11 -9.53 0.01 1.82
N ALA A 12 -9.60 0.48 3.07
CA ALA A 12 -9.36 -0.33 4.25
C ALA A 12 -10.24 0.17 5.41
N GLU A 13 -10.73 -0.76 6.23
CA GLU A 13 -11.37 -0.44 7.49
C GLU A 13 -10.29 -0.30 8.56
N ALA A 14 -10.03 0.93 8.99
CA ALA A 14 -8.97 1.22 9.94
C ALA A 14 -9.36 0.77 11.36
N LEU A 15 -8.66 -0.24 11.87
CA LEU A 15 -8.75 -0.71 13.25
C LEU A 15 -7.67 -0.09 14.13
N ASP A 16 -6.42 -0.02 13.64
CA ASP A 16 -5.28 0.58 14.35
C ASP A 16 -4.31 1.20 13.33
N PRO A 17 -4.14 2.52 13.27
CA PRO A 17 -3.25 3.16 12.30
C PRO A 17 -1.76 3.05 12.66
N THR A 18 -1.44 2.54 13.86
CA THR A 18 -0.07 2.49 14.36
C THR A 18 0.83 1.64 13.44
N GLY A 19 1.93 2.22 12.97
CA GLY A 19 2.90 1.52 12.12
C GLY A 19 2.55 1.44 10.63
N ALA A 20 1.42 1.97 10.18
CA ALA A 20 1.05 1.94 8.76
C ALA A 20 2.02 2.75 7.88
N GLY A 21 2.56 3.86 8.39
CA GLY A 21 3.58 4.66 7.72
C GLY A 21 4.92 3.94 7.62
N ASP A 22 5.32 3.22 8.67
CA ASP A 22 6.55 2.41 8.67
C ASP A 22 6.43 1.25 7.69
N CYS A 23 5.28 0.57 7.66
CA CYS A 23 4.97 -0.48 6.68
C CYS A 23 5.01 0.05 5.25
N PHE A 24 4.42 1.23 4.99
CA PHE A 24 4.51 1.92 3.70
C PHE A 24 5.97 2.17 3.30
N GLY A 25 6.74 2.80 4.18
CA GLY A 25 8.13 3.17 3.92
C GLY A 25 9.02 1.95 3.68
N ALA A 26 8.93 0.94 4.55
CA ALA A 26 9.66 -0.31 4.41
C ALA A 26 9.32 -1.03 3.10
N THR A 27 8.03 -1.13 2.76
CA THR A 27 7.59 -1.78 1.51
C THR A 27 8.08 -1.02 0.27
N PHE A 28 8.04 0.32 0.29
CA PHE A 28 8.54 1.14 -0.80
C PHE A 28 10.04 0.88 -1.03
N VAL A 29 10.86 0.96 0.02
CA VAL A 29 12.30 0.75 -0.05
C VAL A 29 12.61 -0.68 -0.53
N THR A 30 11.95 -1.69 0.03
CA THR A 30 12.11 -3.10 -0.40
C THR A 30 11.80 -3.27 -1.89
N CYS A 31 10.70 -2.70 -2.37
CA CYS A 31 10.33 -2.79 -3.80
C CYS A 31 11.35 -2.07 -4.70
N ARG A 32 11.86 -0.91 -4.26
CA ARG A 32 12.88 -0.15 -5.02
C ARG A 32 14.21 -0.90 -5.09
N LEU A 33 14.64 -1.50 -3.98
CA LEU A 33 15.85 -2.33 -3.94
C LEU A 33 15.68 -3.62 -4.77
N GLY A 34 14.47 -4.16 -4.86
CA GLY A 34 14.12 -5.28 -5.73
C GLY A 34 13.95 -4.94 -7.22
N GLY A 35 14.27 -3.71 -7.64
CA GLY A 35 14.26 -3.30 -9.06
C GLY A 35 12.90 -2.93 -9.64
N ARG A 36 11.84 -2.88 -8.83
CA ARG A 36 10.50 -2.46 -9.29
C ARG A 36 10.48 -0.97 -9.67
N THR A 37 9.60 -0.58 -10.58
CA THR A 37 9.44 0.83 -10.97
C THR A 37 8.98 1.68 -9.79
N VAL A 38 9.20 3.00 -9.82
CA VAL A 38 8.71 3.90 -8.75
C VAL A 38 7.19 3.80 -8.59
N GLN A 39 6.46 3.69 -9.70
CA GLN A 39 5.00 3.56 -9.69
C GLN A 39 4.54 2.26 -9.04
N ASP A 40 5.19 1.13 -9.36
CA ASP A 40 4.87 -0.15 -8.73
C ASP A 40 5.25 -0.12 -7.25
N SER A 41 6.42 0.37 -6.90
CA SER A 41 6.83 0.53 -5.49
C SER A 41 5.82 1.36 -4.69
N LEU A 42 5.30 2.46 -5.24
CA LEU A 42 4.24 3.26 -4.61
C LEU A 42 2.94 2.47 -4.45
N ARG A 43 2.56 1.66 -5.44
CA ARG A 43 1.36 0.82 -5.39
C ARG A 43 1.44 -0.23 -4.29
N TYR A 44 2.58 -0.93 -4.16
CA TYR A 44 2.77 -1.90 -3.08
C TYR A 44 2.86 -1.24 -1.72
N ALA A 45 3.51 -0.08 -1.62
CA ALA A 45 3.57 0.69 -0.38
C ALA A 45 2.18 1.13 0.09
N ALA A 46 1.35 1.65 -0.82
CA ALA A 46 -0.03 2.02 -0.51
C ALA A 46 -0.88 0.82 -0.07
N ALA A 47 -0.71 -0.34 -0.73
CA ALA A 47 -1.36 -1.58 -0.34
C ALA A 47 -0.92 -2.04 1.06
N SER A 48 0.37 -1.94 1.38
CA SER A 48 0.92 -2.31 2.68
C SER A 48 0.41 -1.42 3.80
N GLY A 49 0.39 -0.10 3.60
CA GLY A 49 -0.20 0.82 4.57
C GLY A 49 -1.69 0.53 4.81
N ALA A 50 -2.45 0.28 3.75
CA ALA A 50 -3.86 -0.08 3.85
C ALA A 50 -4.09 -1.44 4.53
N HIS A 51 -3.23 -2.43 4.30
CA HIS A 51 -3.31 -3.71 5.01
C HIS A 51 -2.96 -3.55 6.49
N ALA A 52 -1.91 -2.78 6.82
CA ALA A 52 -1.46 -2.57 8.18
C ALA A 52 -2.55 -1.97 9.08
N VAL A 53 -3.33 -1.00 8.57
CA VAL A 53 -4.41 -0.39 9.37
C VAL A 53 -5.54 -1.36 9.73
N THR A 54 -5.66 -2.50 9.04
CA THR A 54 -6.68 -3.53 9.32
C THR A 54 -6.25 -4.55 10.39
N ARG A 55 -5.03 -4.44 10.93
CA ARG A 55 -4.50 -5.34 11.96
C ARG A 55 -4.26 -4.56 13.26
N ARG A 56 -4.36 -5.22 14.41
CA ARG A 56 -4.07 -4.58 15.71
C ARG A 56 -2.59 -4.72 16.04
N GLY A 57 -1.92 -3.59 16.32
CA GLY A 57 -0.54 -3.55 16.80
C GLY A 57 0.54 -3.42 15.70
N PRO A 58 1.69 -2.83 16.05
CA PRO A 58 2.71 -2.37 15.10
C PRO A 58 3.45 -3.48 14.34
N MET A 59 3.49 -4.71 14.86
CA MET A 59 4.23 -5.84 14.28
C MET A 59 3.34 -6.78 13.46
N GLU A 60 2.01 -6.71 13.60
CA GLU A 60 1.08 -7.59 12.88
C GLU A 60 0.72 -7.05 11.49
N GLY A 61 1.10 -5.81 11.18
CA GLY A 61 0.80 -5.13 9.91
C GLY A 61 1.75 -5.47 8.76
N THR A 62 2.89 -6.11 9.02
CA THR A 62 3.86 -6.45 7.96
C THR A 62 3.31 -7.54 7.06
N ALA A 63 3.24 -7.27 5.75
CA ALA A 63 2.80 -8.22 4.74
C ALA A 63 3.95 -8.65 3.83
N SER A 64 3.95 -9.92 3.44
CA SER A 64 4.78 -10.44 2.36
C SER A 64 4.35 -9.86 1.01
N LEU A 65 5.26 -9.88 0.02
CA LEU A 65 4.91 -9.43 -1.34
C LEU A 65 3.76 -10.24 -1.95
N SER A 66 3.67 -11.54 -1.64
CA SER A 66 2.56 -12.40 -2.10
C SER A 66 1.21 -12.02 -1.47
N GLU A 67 1.19 -11.63 -0.19
CA GLU A 67 -0.03 -11.13 0.44
C GLU A 67 -0.44 -9.79 -0.15
N LEU A 68 0.54 -8.92 -0.44
CA LEU A 68 0.29 -7.66 -1.14
C LEU A 68 -0.19 -7.89 -2.58
N ASP A 69 0.34 -8.89 -3.29
CA ASP A 69 -0.15 -9.27 -4.63
C ASP A 69 -1.62 -9.68 -4.58
N ALA A 70 -1.99 -10.50 -3.59
CA ALA A 70 -3.38 -10.90 -3.37
C ALA A 70 -4.28 -9.70 -3.00
N PHE A 71 -3.77 -8.78 -2.16
CA PHE A 71 -4.47 -7.56 -1.77
C PHE A 71 -4.64 -6.59 -2.95
N ILE A 72 -3.66 -6.53 -3.86
CA ILE A 72 -3.67 -5.68 -5.05
C ILE A 72 -4.55 -6.28 -6.17
N GLY A 73 -4.79 -7.60 -6.13
CA GLY A 73 -5.45 -8.40 -7.16
C GLY A 73 -6.78 -7.86 -7.69
N PRO A 74 -7.36 -8.51 -8.72
CA PRO A 74 -8.36 -7.91 -9.63
C PRO A 74 -9.62 -7.32 -8.96
N GLY A 75 -9.94 -7.72 -7.72
CA GLY A 75 -11.05 -7.15 -6.94
C GLY A 75 -10.82 -5.72 -6.44
N ASN A 76 -9.57 -5.26 -6.35
CA ASN A 76 -9.21 -3.91 -5.88
C ASN A 76 -8.85 -2.94 -7.02
N GLU A 77 -8.75 -3.42 -8.27
CA GLU A 77 -8.57 -2.55 -9.44
C GLU A 77 -9.86 -1.84 -9.88
N GLY A 78 -11.03 -2.32 -9.41
CA GLY A 78 -12.36 -1.89 -9.82
C GLY A 78 -13.08 -0.87 -8.92
N ARG A 79 -12.53 -0.48 -7.76
CA ARG A 79 -13.06 0.67 -6.96
C ARG A 79 -12.33 1.97 -7.29
N ARG A 80 -12.03 2.19 -8.58
CA ARG A 80 -11.54 3.47 -9.09
C ARG A 80 -12.72 4.43 -9.26
N ALA A 81 -12.55 5.65 -8.77
CA ALA A 81 -13.36 6.84 -9.02
C ALA A 81 -14.77 6.85 -8.37
N GLY A 82 -14.87 7.52 -7.22
CA GLY A 82 -16.15 7.84 -6.61
C GLY A 82 -16.03 8.72 -5.37
N ALA A 83 -15.35 9.87 -5.48
CA ALA A 83 -15.53 11.01 -4.58
C ALA A 83 -14.90 12.27 -5.22
N SER A 84 -15.52 12.77 -6.28
CA SER A 84 -15.55 14.22 -6.52
C SER A 84 -16.78 14.75 -5.80
N ALA A 85 -16.55 15.61 -4.82
CA ALA A 85 -17.46 16.66 -4.37
C ALA A 85 -16.58 17.81 -3.87
#